data_AF-A0A173XU14-F1
#
_entry.id   AF-A0A173XU14-F1
#
_cell.length_a   1.000
_cell.length_b   1.000
_cell.length_c   1.000
_cell.angle_alpha   90.00
_cell.angle_beta   90.00
_cell.angle_gamma   90.00
#
_symmetry.space_group_name_H-M   'P 1'
#
loop_
_entity.id
_entity.type
_entity.pdbx_description
1 polymer ?
#
loop_
_entity_poly.entity_id
_entity_poly.type
_entity_poly.pdbx_seq_one_letter_code
_entity_poly.pdbx_strand_id
1 'polypeptide(L)'
;MQDTYYQRSEVSNSDLTELKNLLYPRTQYGDKEKAFKFGSLVDAMLTEPERVRYDKHTVDDVLYSGEDWELAQAMIKSLRMEARHDPLIKYALEQSDKQKFMVNKNQKFQYGNFEYTLDTRCKWDFWFSAMGFGGDLKTTFASSQKQFNEAIDFFDWDRSRAWYMDIAGSKQDFIVAISKKNQQIFKATIKKDGTLYKRGKEKYEELAFRWWMLIS
;
A
#
# COMPACT_ATOMS: atom_id res chain seq x y z
N MET A 1 2.90 17.59 -12.72
CA MET A 1 3.23 18.16 -11.40
C MET A 1 4.17 17.15 -10.76
N GLN A 2 5.39 17.53 -10.37
CA GLN A 2 6.34 16.57 -9.79
C GLN A 2 5.79 16.12 -8.44
N ASP A 3 5.67 14.80 -8.22
CA ASP A 3 5.14 14.26 -6.96
C ASP A 3 6.11 14.59 -5.83
N THR A 4 5.70 15.51 -4.94
CA THR A 4 6.50 15.96 -3.79
C THR A 4 6.33 15.06 -2.57
N TYR A 5 5.50 14.01 -2.64
CA TYR A 5 5.20 13.14 -1.51
C TYR A 5 6.45 12.55 -0.84
N TYR A 6 7.44 12.13 -1.62
CA TYR A 6 8.68 11.54 -1.12
C TYR A 6 9.67 12.54 -0.52
N GLN A 7 9.44 13.85 -0.70
CA GLN A 7 10.33 14.90 -0.21
C GLN A 7 9.85 15.53 1.11
N ARG A 8 8.69 15.11 1.62
CA ARG A 8 8.12 15.74 2.82
C ARG A 8 8.81 15.23 4.09
N SER A 9 8.61 15.93 5.20
CA SER A 9 9.19 15.57 6.50
C SER A 9 8.29 14.71 7.37
N GLU A 10 6.98 14.60 7.07
CA GLU A 10 6.06 13.81 7.89
C GLU A 10 6.33 12.31 7.77
N VAL A 11 6.20 11.57 8.86
CA VAL A 11 6.51 10.13 8.93
C VAL A 11 5.51 9.33 8.09
N SER A 12 6.00 8.45 7.25
CA SER A 12 5.22 7.51 6.44
C SER A 12 5.43 6.07 6.87
N ASN A 13 4.56 5.15 6.41
CA ASN A 13 4.79 3.72 6.61
C ASN A 13 6.11 3.24 5.95
N SER A 14 6.57 3.89 4.88
CA SER A 14 7.87 3.56 4.26
C SER A 14 9.01 3.91 5.19
N ASP A 15 8.96 5.08 5.85
CA ASP A 15 9.94 5.48 6.86
C ASP A 15 9.98 4.48 8.04
N LEU A 16 8.81 4.03 8.50
CA LEU A 16 8.73 2.95 9.51
C LEU A 16 9.27 1.60 9.01
N THR A 17 9.18 1.33 7.70
CA THR A 17 9.77 0.12 7.08
C THR A 17 11.29 0.21 7.09
N GLU A 18 11.85 1.37 6.74
CA GLU A 18 13.28 1.62 6.77
C GLU A 18 13.82 1.48 8.21
N LEU A 19 13.17 2.12 9.18
CA LEU A 19 13.51 1.98 10.59
C LEU A 19 13.44 0.50 11.05
N LYS A 20 12.39 -0.24 10.67
CA LYS A 20 12.28 -1.67 10.98
C LYS A 20 13.46 -2.46 10.42
N ASN A 21 13.89 -2.18 9.19
CA ASN A 21 15.01 -2.88 8.56
C ASN A 21 16.35 -2.55 9.23
N LEU A 22 16.53 -1.31 9.72
CA LEU A 22 17.71 -0.90 10.48
C LEU A 22 17.77 -1.57 11.86
N LEU A 23 16.64 -1.62 12.58
CA LEU A 23 16.57 -2.18 13.93
C LEU A 23 16.58 -3.72 13.95
N TYR A 24 15.97 -4.33 12.93
CA TYR A 24 15.80 -5.78 12.83
C TYR A 24 16.21 -6.27 11.44
N PRO A 25 17.52 -6.24 11.14
CA PRO A 25 18.01 -6.74 9.87
C PRO A 25 17.62 -8.20 9.72
N ARG A 26 16.92 -8.53 8.64
CA ARG A 26 16.58 -9.91 8.27
C ARG A 26 17.23 -10.22 6.94
N THR A 27 17.75 -11.44 6.82
CA THR A 27 18.14 -11.99 5.52
C THR A 27 16.93 -12.02 4.61
N GLN A 28 17.00 -11.27 3.51
CA GLN A 28 15.93 -11.20 2.52
C GLN A 28 16.33 -12.06 1.33
N TYR A 29 15.48 -13.02 0.99
CA TYR A 29 15.67 -13.87 -0.18
C TYR A 29 14.89 -13.28 -1.36
N GLY A 30 15.56 -13.18 -2.51
CA GLY A 30 15.00 -12.61 -3.75
C GLY A 30 15.30 -11.12 -3.95
N ASP A 31 14.97 -10.64 -5.14
CA ASP A 31 15.21 -9.26 -5.57
C ASP A 31 14.02 -8.36 -5.21
N LYS A 32 14.11 -7.68 -4.06
CA LYS A 32 13.08 -6.74 -3.59
C LYS A 32 12.91 -5.55 -4.51
N GLU A 33 14.01 -5.04 -5.07
CA GLU A 33 13.99 -3.88 -5.95
C GLU A 33 13.20 -4.21 -7.21
N LYS A 34 13.43 -5.39 -7.80
CA LYS A 34 12.64 -5.90 -8.93
C LYS A 34 11.17 -6.10 -8.56
N ALA A 35 10.88 -6.66 -7.38
CA ALA A 35 9.50 -6.87 -6.94
C ALA A 35 8.74 -5.54 -6.75
N PHE A 36 9.38 -4.54 -6.14
CA PHE A 36 8.85 -3.20 -5.92
C PHE A 36 8.70 -2.42 -7.23
N LYS A 37 9.70 -2.49 -8.12
CA LYS A 37 9.68 -1.90 -9.45
C LYS A 37 8.48 -2.40 -10.26
N PHE A 38 8.24 -3.71 -10.30
CA PHE A 38 7.08 -4.28 -10.97
C PHE A 38 5.75 -3.85 -10.34
N GLY A 39 5.68 -3.82 -9.01
CA GLY A 39 4.48 -3.32 -8.31
C GLY A 39 4.14 -1.88 -8.73
N SER A 40 5.17 -1.03 -8.83
CA SER A 40 5.04 0.37 -9.25
C SER A 40 4.54 0.50 -10.70
N LEU A 41 4.93 -0.40 -11.60
CA LEU A 41 4.39 -0.44 -12.97
C LEU A 41 2.87 -0.69 -12.97
N VAL A 42 2.44 -1.75 -12.27
CA VAL A 42 1.02 -2.12 -12.24
C VAL A 42 0.17 -1.03 -11.59
N ASP A 43 0.68 -0.44 -10.49
CA ASP A 43 0.02 0.68 -9.83
C ASP A 43 -0.09 1.91 -10.75
N ALA A 44 1.03 2.40 -11.32
CA ALA A 44 1.01 3.57 -12.19
C ALA A 44 0.10 3.38 -13.40
N MET A 45 0.13 2.22 -14.06
CA MET A 45 -0.77 1.92 -15.18
C MET A 45 -2.26 1.95 -14.81
N LEU A 46 -2.61 1.76 -13.53
CA LEU A 46 -3.98 1.71 -13.05
C LEU A 46 -4.43 3.02 -12.41
N THR A 47 -3.55 3.69 -11.67
CA THR A 47 -3.89 4.80 -10.77
C THR A 47 -3.34 6.16 -11.24
N GLU A 48 -2.24 6.18 -11.98
CA GLU A 48 -1.59 7.39 -12.53
C GLU A 48 -1.13 7.15 -14.00
N PRO A 49 -2.05 6.83 -14.93
CA PRO A 49 -1.71 6.45 -16.30
C PRO A 49 -0.94 7.54 -17.08
N GLU A 50 -1.05 8.80 -16.67
CA GLU A 50 -0.30 9.93 -17.22
C GLU A 50 1.21 9.87 -16.95
N ARG A 51 1.66 9.13 -15.92
CA ARG A 51 3.08 8.84 -15.66
C ARG A 51 3.65 7.79 -16.62
N VAL A 52 2.79 7.10 -17.37
CA VAL A 52 3.12 5.92 -18.15
C VAL A 52 3.28 6.25 -19.63
N ARG A 53 4.44 5.90 -20.19
CA ARG A 53 4.75 5.99 -21.62
C ARG A 53 4.59 4.63 -22.28
N TYR A 54 3.38 4.35 -22.76
CA TYR A 54 3.04 3.06 -23.36
C TYR A 54 3.84 2.73 -24.62
N ASP A 55 4.29 3.73 -25.37
CA ASP A 55 5.13 3.58 -26.56
C ASP A 55 6.58 3.17 -26.22
N LYS A 56 7.05 3.52 -25.02
CA LYS A 56 8.44 3.32 -24.58
C LYS A 56 8.57 2.28 -23.47
N HIS A 57 7.46 1.76 -22.96
CA HIS A 57 7.41 0.91 -21.77
C HIS A 57 8.11 1.54 -20.56
N THR A 58 7.90 2.84 -20.32
CA THR A 58 8.49 3.55 -19.18
C THR A 58 7.44 4.13 -18.23
N VAL A 59 7.82 4.25 -16.95
CA VAL A 59 7.11 5.04 -15.93
C VAL A 59 8.14 5.98 -15.32
N ASP A 60 7.94 7.30 -15.41
CA ASP A 60 8.91 8.31 -14.96
C ASP A 60 10.35 7.99 -15.39
N ASP A 61 10.55 7.75 -16.70
CA ASP A 61 11.84 7.41 -17.33
C ASP A 61 12.46 6.06 -16.93
N VAL A 62 11.83 5.30 -16.02
CA VAL A 62 12.24 3.93 -15.69
C VAL A 62 11.73 2.98 -16.78
N LEU A 63 12.65 2.35 -17.51
CA LEU A 63 12.33 1.35 -18.53
C LEU A 63 11.99 -0.02 -17.90
N TYR A 64 10.94 -0.65 -18.42
CA TYR A 64 10.49 -2.00 -18.07
C TYR A 64 10.73 -2.98 -19.21
N SER A 65 10.96 -4.25 -18.88
CA SER A 65 11.10 -5.30 -19.89
C SER A 65 9.76 -5.56 -20.59
N GLY A 66 9.82 -6.10 -21.82
CA GLY A 66 8.61 -6.54 -22.53
C GLY A 66 7.80 -7.56 -21.72
N GLU A 67 8.48 -8.51 -21.07
CA GLU A 67 7.85 -9.52 -20.20
C GLU A 67 7.11 -8.91 -19.01
N ASP A 68 7.74 -7.96 -18.30
CA ASP A 68 7.10 -7.27 -17.18
C ASP A 68 5.89 -6.46 -17.66
N TRP A 69 6.01 -5.83 -18.84
CA TRP A 69 4.93 -5.04 -19.44
C TRP A 69 3.72 -5.89 -19.82
N GLU A 70 3.95 -6.99 -20.53
CA GLU A 70 2.90 -7.94 -20.93
C GLU A 70 2.20 -8.54 -19.71
N LEU A 71 2.97 -8.93 -18.68
CA LEU A 71 2.41 -9.43 -17.43
C LEU A 71 1.57 -8.37 -16.71
N ALA A 72 2.04 -7.12 -16.64
CA ALA A 72 1.28 -6.02 -16.04
C ALA A 72 -0.05 -5.78 -16.78
N GLN A 73 -0.03 -5.77 -18.12
CA GLN A 73 -1.25 -5.65 -18.93
C GLN A 73 -2.21 -6.82 -18.70
N ALA A 74 -1.71 -8.05 -18.64
CA ALA A 74 -2.51 -9.23 -18.35
C ALA A 74 -3.16 -9.16 -16.95
N MET A 75 -2.41 -8.73 -15.95
CA MET A 75 -2.89 -8.55 -14.58
C MET A 75 -3.98 -7.48 -14.50
N ILE A 76 -3.78 -6.32 -15.15
CA ILE A 76 -4.77 -5.23 -15.21
C ILE A 76 -6.04 -5.68 -15.95
N LYS A 77 -5.89 -6.45 -17.03
CA LYS A 77 -7.03 -7.06 -17.74
C LYS A 77 -7.83 -7.97 -16.81
N SER A 78 -7.18 -8.84 -16.04
CA SER A 78 -7.86 -9.71 -15.07
C SER A 78 -8.58 -8.91 -14.00
N LEU A 79 -7.97 -7.83 -13.47
CA LEU A 79 -8.63 -6.96 -12.50
C LEU A 79 -9.88 -6.28 -13.08
N ARG A 80 -9.81 -5.79 -14.33
CA ARG A 80 -10.97 -5.21 -15.03
C ARG A 80 -12.06 -6.24 -15.34
N MET A 81 -11.70 -7.50 -15.56
CA MET A 81 -12.68 -8.58 -15.71
C MET A 81 -13.38 -8.87 -14.38
N GLU A 82 -12.64 -8.94 -13.28
CA GLU A 82 -13.21 -9.13 -11.94
C GLU A 82 -14.16 -7.98 -11.56
N ALA A 83 -13.82 -6.73 -11.92
CA ALA A 83 -14.66 -5.56 -11.71
C ALA A 83 -16.06 -5.66 -12.35
N ARG A 84 -16.27 -6.54 -13.32
CA ARG A 84 -17.62 -6.76 -13.90
C ARG A 84 -18.55 -7.49 -12.94
N HIS A 85 -17.99 -8.20 -11.96
CA HIS A 85 -18.72 -9.02 -11.00
C HIS A 85 -18.56 -8.52 -9.56
N ASP A 86 -17.56 -7.68 -9.31
CA ASP A 86 -17.23 -7.15 -7.99
C ASP A 86 -17.48 -5.63 -7.90
N PRO A 87 -18.57 -5.20 -7.26
CA PRO A 87 -18.91 -3.79 -7.13
C PRO A 87 -17.85 -2.96 -6.41
N LEU A 88 -17.11 -3.53 -5.45
CA LEU A 88 -16.08 -2.80 -4.73
C LEU A 88 -14.89 -2.50 -5.63
N ILE A 89 -14.42 -3.50 -6.39
CA ILE A 89 -13.33 -3.29 -7.36
C ILE A 89 -13.80 -2.35 -8.45
N LYS A 90 -15.02 -2.51 -8.97
CA LYS A 90 -15.56 -1.60 -9.98
C LYS A 90 -15.54 -0.15 -9.50
N TYR A 91 -16.11 0.09 -8.31
CA TYR A 91 -16.15 1.41 -7.72
C TYR A 91 -14.75 1.95 -7.45
N ALA A 92 -13.84 1.10 -6.97
CA ALA A 92 -12.44 1.46 -6.82
C ALA A 92 -11.86 1.91 -8.14
N LEU A 93 -11.98 1.14 -9.23
CA LEU A 93 -11.42 1.50 -10.53
C LEU A 93 -12.01 2.78 -11.11
N GLU A 94 -13.33 2.95 -11.04
CA GLU A 94 -14.05 3.99 -11.79
C GLU A 94 -14.29 5.29 -11.01
N GLN A 95 -14.38 5.23 -9.67
CA GLN A 95 -14.94 6.33 -8.87
C GLN A 95 -14.05 6.77 -7.70
N SER A 96 -12.94 6.08 -7.43
CA SER A 96 -12.04 6.48 -6.35
C SER A 96 -11.18 7.67 -6.73
N ASP A 97 -10.87 8.53 -5.77
CA ASP A 97 -9.71 9.39 -5.84
C ASP A 97 -8.46 8.51 -5.85
N LYS A 98 -7.72 8.52 -6.96
CA LYS A 98 -6.47 7.78 -7.10
C LYS A 98 -5.36 8.50 -6.38
N GLN A 99 -4.46 7.73 -5.77
CA GLN A 99 -3.18 8.24 -5.27
C GLN A 99 -3.37 9.41 -4.28
N LYS A 100 -4.42 9.31 -3.45
CA LYS A 100 -4.84 10.35 -2.51
C LYS A 100 -3.85 10.41 -1.34
N PHE A 101 -3.09 11.50 -1.27
CA PHE A 101 -2.24 11.76 -0.12
C PHE A 101 -3.00 12.42 1.03
N MET A 102 -2.58 12.13 2.25
CA MET A 102 -3.06 12.77 3.47
C MET A 102 -1.92 13.00 4.46
N VAL A 103 -2.07 14.03 5.29
CA VAL A 103 -1.17 14.37 6.39
C VAL A 103 -2.01 14.56 7.64
N ASN A 104 -1.56 14.00 8.76
CA ASN A 104 -2.13 14.27 10.08
C ASN A 104 -1.05 14.90 10.96
N LYS A 105 -1.24 16.18 11.30
CA LYS A 105 -0.31 16.96 12.11
C LYS A 105 -0.55 16.69 13.58
N ASN A 106 0.52 16.53 14.36
CA ASN A 106 0.46 16.21 15.78
C ASN A 106 -0.44 14.99 16.09
N GLN A 107 -0.38 13.94 15.25
CA GLN A 107 -1.11 12.71 15.54
C GLN A 107 -0.66 12.18 16.90
N LYS A 108 -1.60 11.97 17.80
CA LYS A 108 -1.34 11.50 19.16
C LYS A 108 -1.14 9.98 19.17
N PHE A 109 -0.13 9.55 19.89
CA PHE A 109 0.18 8.16 20.16
C PHE A 109 0.33 7.95 21.66
N GLN A 110 0.07 6.73 22.11
CA GLN A 110 0.29 6.31 23.49
C GLN A 110 1.17 5.06 23.49
N TYR A 111 2.26 5.08 24.26
CA TYR A 111 3.11 3.92 24.49
C TYR A 111 3.29 3.72 26.00
N GLY A 112 2.54 2.77 26.57
CA GLY A 112 2.41 2.63 28.02
C GLY A 112 1.82 3.90 28.64
N ASN A 113 2.60 4.56 29.50
CA ASN A 113 2.20 5.79 30.20
C ASN A 113 2.71 7.07 29.50
N PHE A 114 3.37 6.96 28.35
CA PHE A 114 3.90 8.09 27.61
C PHE A 114 2.97 8.47 26.46
N GLU A 115 2.57 9.74 26.42
CA GLU A 115 1.92 10.36 25.27
C GLU A 115 2.97 11.11 24.44
N TYR A 116 2.91 10.97 23.13
CA TYR A 116 3.76 11.70 22.19
C TYR A 116 2.99 11.99 20.90
N THR A 117 3.55 12.87 20.09
CA THR A 117 2.95 13.24 18.80
C THR A 117 3.95 13.09 17.67
N LEU A 118 3.45 12.67 16.51
CA LEU A 118 4.19 12.71 15.24
C LEU A 118 3.36 13.42 14.18
N ASP A 119 4.04 14.13 13.28
CA ASP A 119 3.46 14.50 12.01
C ASP A 119 3.54 13.30 11.08
N THR A 120 2.41 12.84 10.57
CA THR A 120 2.32 11.59 9.81
C THR A 120 1.71 11.80 8.42
N ARG A 121 2.04 10.91 7.49
CA ARG A 121 1.50 10.92 6.12
C ARG A 121 1.20 9.53 5.57
N CYS A 122 0.29 9.49 4.61
CA CYS A 122 -0.02 8.32 3.80
C CYS A 122 -0.41 8.73 2.36
N LYS A 123 -0.36 7.78 1.42
CA LYS A 123 -0.81 7.94 0.03
C LYS A 123 -1.59 6.71 -0.42
N TRP A 124 -2.92 6.84 -0.47
CA TRP A 124 -3.85 5.76 -0.80
C TRP A 124 -3.90 5.50 -2.30
N ASP A 125 -3.82 4.24 -2.74
CA ASP A 125 -4.03 3.89 -4.15
C ASP A 125 -5.47 4.18 -4.59
N PHE A 126 -6.44 3.84 -3.71
CA PHE A 126 -7.85 4.15 -3.87
C PHE A 126 -8.40 4.85 -2.63
N TRP A 127 -9.09 5.97 -2.81
CA TRP A 127 -9.81 6.64 -1.73
C TRP A 127 -11.23 7.03 -2.14
N PHE A 128 -12.22 6.71 -1.30
CA PHE A 128 -13.62 7.05 -1.53
C PHE A 128 -13.99 8.24 -0.65
N SER A 129 -13.74 9.46 -1.14
CA SER A 129 -13.94 10.69 -0.35
C SER A 129 -15.33 10.80 0.27
N ALA A 130 -16.38 10.44 -0.46
CA ALA A 130 -17.75 10.49 0.06
C ALA A 130 -18.04 9.47 1.18
N MET A 131 -17.27 8.38 1.24
CA MET A 131 -17.48 7.30 2.21
C MET A 131 -16.45 7.31 3.35
N GLY A 132 -15.38 8.08 3.23
CA GLY A 132 -14.35 8.21 4.26
C GLY A 132 -13.52 6.95 4.48
N PHE A 133 -13.30 6.14 3.43
CA PHE A 133 -12.39 4.99 3.48
C PHE A 133 -11.73 4.73 2.13
N GLY A 134 -10.72 3.88 2.11
CA GLY A 134 -9.97 3.57 0.90
C GLY A 134 -9.51 2.12 0.82
N GLY A 135 -8.57 1.89 -0.09
CA GLY A 135 -7.93 0.61 -0.27
C GLY A 135 -6.62 0.71 -1.03
N ASP A 136 -6.01 -0.44 -1.19
CA ASP A 136 -4.63 -0.59 -1.66
C ASP A 136 -4.52 -1.67 -2.72
N LEU A 137 -3.73 -1.40 -3.74
CA LEU A 137 -3.40 -2.32 -4.81
C LEU A 137 -2.08 -3.02 -4.51
N LYS A 138 -2.09 -4.34 -4.60
CA LYS A 138 -0.88 -5.16 -4.44
C LYS A 138 -0.68 -6.10 -5.61
N THR A 139 0.59 -6.38 -5.90
CA THR A 139 0.97 -7.52 -6.74
C THR A 139 1.57 -8.60 -5.83
N THR A 140 1.25 -9.86 -6.07
CA THR A 140 1.64 -10.96 -5.18
C THR A 140 2.04 -12.22 -5.93
N PHE A 141 2.85 -13.07 -5.30
CA PHE A 141 3.13 -14.42 -5.80
C PHE A 141 2.19 -15.48 -5.20
N ALA A 142 1.22 -15.07 -4.38
CA ALA A 142 0.19 -15.96 -3.89
C ALA A 142 -0.63 -16.55 -5.05
N SER A 143 -0.90 -17.85 -5.01
CA SER A 143 -1.77 -18.57 -5.95
C SER A 143 -3.03 -19.13 -5.28
N SER A 144 -3.27 -18.76 -4.02
CA SER A 144 -4.46 -19.12 -3.26
C SER A 144 -4.77 -18.07 -2.20
N GLN A 145 -6.02 -18.04 -1.72
CA GLN A 145 -6.44 -17.12 -0.65
C GLN A 145 -5.61 -17.31 0.63
N LYS A 146 -5.23 -18.56 0.96
CA LYS A 146 -4.38 -18.85 2.13
C LYS A 146 -3.01 -18.18 2.01
N GLN A 147 -2.34 -18.35 0.87
CA GLN A 147 -1.05 -17.71 0.62
C GLN A 147 -1.16 -16.19 0.57
N PHE A 148 -2.27 -15.64 0.07
CA PHE A 148 -2.51 -14.20 0.12
C PHE A 148 -2.68 -13.69 1.55
N ASN A 149 -3.42 -14.41 2.40
CA ASN A 149 -3.56 -14.06 3.82
C ASN A 149 -2.20 -14.11 4.56
N GLU A 150 -1.35 -15.08 4.23
CA GLU A 150 0.03 -15.16 4.74
C GLU A 150 0.88 -13.98 4.23
N ALA A 151 0.71 -13.58 2.96
CA ALA A 151 1.41 -12.43 2.38
C ALA A 151 1.08 -11.11 3.07
N ILE A 152 -0.18 -10.90 3.50
CA ILE A 152 -0.57 -9.70 4.26
C ILE A 152 0.30 -9.52 5.51
N ASP A 153 0.56 -10.62 6.23
CA ASP A 153 1.38 -10.58 7.44
C ASP A 153 2.87 -10.46 7.09
N PHE A 154 3.35 -11.29 6.15
CA PHE A 154 4.76 -11.35 5.77
C PHE A 154 5.30 -10.01 5.23
N PHE A 155 4.50 -9.28 4.46
CA PHE A 155 4.87 -7.99 3.89
C PHE A 155 4.39 -6.78 4.73
N ASP A 156 3.84 -7.03 5.93
CA ASP A 156 3.29 -5.99 6.81
C ASP A 156 2.27 -5.07 6.12
N TRP A 157 1.46 -5.62 5.22
CA TRP A 157 0.41 -4.83 4.57
C TRP A 157 -0.66 -4.41 5.57
N ASP A 158 -0.96 -5.26 6.55
CA ASP A 158 -1.83 -4.92 7.68
C ASP A 158 -1.33 -3.71 8.47
N ARG A 159 -0.02 -3.61 8.73
CA ARG A 159 0.60 -2.44 9.37
C ARG A 159 0.38 -1.18 8.54
N SER A 160 0.67 -1.26 7.24
CA SER A 160 0.49 -0.15 6.32
C SER A 160 -0.96 0.34 6.29
N ARG A 161 -1.93 -0.58 6.25
CA ARG A 161 -3.35 -0.22 6.26
C ARG A 161 -3.81 0.36 7.59
N ALA A 162 -3.39 -0.21 8.72
CA ALA A 162 -3.69 0.35 10.03
C ALA A 162 -3.14 1.78 10.20
N TRP A 163 -1.91 2.03 9.74
CA TRP A 163 -1.30 3.37 9.69
C TRP A 163 -2.16 4.35 8.90
N TYR A 164 -2.60 3.94 7.71
CA TYR A 164 -3.40 4.77 6.81
C TYR A 164 -4.78 5.08 7.38
N MET A 165 -5.44 4.07 7.95
CA MET A 165 -6.73 4.22 8.61
C MET A 165 -6.68 5.23 9.75
N ASP A 166 -5.64 5.20 10.59
CA ASP A 166 -5.53 6.11 11.73
C ASP A 166 -5.17 7.55 11.32
N ILE A 167 -4.40 7.74 10.25
CA ILE A 167 -4.14 9.07 9.67
C ILE A 167 -5.42 9.66 9.09
N ALA A 168 -6.18 8.86 8.34
CA ALA A 168 -7.36 9.32 7.62
C ALA A 168 -8.63 9.39 8.50
N GLY A 169 -8.60 8.83 9.71
CA GLY A 169 -9.80 8.64 10.53
C GLY A 169 -10.77 7.60 9.94
N SER A 170 -10.29 6.69 9.09
CA SER A 170 -11.12 5.69 8.43
C SER A 170 -11.50 4.55 9.37
N LYS A 171 -12.76 4.09 9.26
CA LYS A 171 -13.27 2.93 10.01
C LYS A 171 -13.08 1.60 9.27
N GLN A 172 -12.71 1.64 8.00
CA GLN A 172 -12.50 0.43 7.19
C GLN A 172 -11.45 0.65 6.10
N ASP A 173 -10.98 -0.43 5.51
CA ASP A 173 -9.98 -0.44 4.45
C ASP A 173 -10.13 -1.76 3.66
N PHE A 174 -9.55 -1.84 2.48
CA PHE A 174 -9.44 -3.08 1.73
C PHE A 174 -8.10 -3.19 1.00
N ILE A 175 -7.62 -4.41 0.85
CA ILE A 175 -6.49 -4.74 -0.02
C ILE A 175 -7.04 -5.53 -1.20
N VAL A 176 -6.72 -5.10 -2.42
CA VAL A 176 -6.91 -5.88 -3.64
C VAL A 176 -5.54 -6.29 -4.13
N ALA A 177 -5.32 -7.60 -4.32
CA ALA A 177 -4.06 -8.11 -4.84
C ALA A 177 -4.27 -8.91 -6.12
N ILE A 178 -3.34 -8.77 -7.07
CA ILE A 178 -3.32 -9.55 -8.30
C ILE A 178 -2.12 -10.50 -8.28
N SER A 179 -2.35 -11.78 -8.56
CA SER A 179 -1.28 -12.76 -8.63
C SER A 179 -0.42 -12.60 -9.88
N LYS A 180 0.90 -12.55 -9.72
CA LYS A 180 1.89 -12.66 -10.79
C LYS A 180 1.97 -14.07 -11.38
N LYS A 181 1.46 -15.10 -10.68
CA LYS A 181 1.55 -16.50 -11.12
C LYS A 181 0.39 -16.93 -12.02
N ASN A 182 -0.83 -16.55 -11.63
CA ASN A 182 -2.06 -17.04 -12.26
C ASN A 182 -3.12 -15.95 -12.47
N GLN A 183 -2.75 -14.68 -12.25
CA GLN A 183 -3.61 -13.52 -12.41
C GLN A 183 -4.92 -13.56 -11.60
N GLN A 184 -5.02 -14.44 -10.60
CA GLN A 184 -6.15 -14.45 -9.67
C GLN A 184 -6.18 -13.17 -8.85
N ILE A 185 -7.40 -12.69 -8.60
CA ILE A 185 -7.67 -11.52 -7.78
C ILE A 185 -7.99 -11.99 -6.36
N PHE A 186 -7.30 -11.42 -5.39
CA PHE A 186 -7.55 -11.64 -3.97
C PHE A 186 -7.98 -10.35 -3.31
N LYS A 187 -8.83 -10.47 -2.29
CA LYS A 187 -9.28 -9.35 -1.49
C LYS A 187 -9.19 -9.65 -0.01
N ALA A 188 -8.86 -8.64 0.76
CA ALA A 188 -9.05 -8.61 2.20
C ALA A 188 -9.76 -7.31 2.58
N THR A 189 -10.70 -7.40 3.52
CA THR A 189 -11.29 -6.21 4.16
C THR A 189 -10.71 -6.07 5.56
N ILE A 190 -10.48 -4.84 5.97
CA ILE A 190 -9.94 -4.50 7.29
C ILE A 190 -10.95 -3.55 7.92
N LYS A 191 -11.40 -3.89 9.13
CA LYS A 191 -12.30 -3.04 9.91
C LYS A 191 -11.53 -2.52 11.11
N LYS A 192 -11.81 -1.27 11.50
CA LYS A 192 -11.31 -0.70 12.76
C LYS A 192 -11.65 -1.65 13.91
N ASP A 193 -10.68 -1.86 14.78
CA ASP A 193 -10.73 -2.79 15.92
C ASP A 193 -10.90 -4.28 15.57
N GLY A 194 -10.90 -4.64 14.28
CA GLY A 194 -10.83 -6.01 13.80
C GLY A 194 -9.41 -6.59 13.89
N THR A 195 -9.28 -7.91 13.70
CA THR A 195 -8.01 -8.65 13.90
C THR A 195 -6.86 -8.12 13.05
N LEU A 196 -7.08 -7.91 11.75
CA LEU A 196 -6.02 -7.38 10.86
C LEU A 196 -5.61 -5.95 11.24
N TYR A 197 -6.58 -5.10 11.60
CA TYR A 197 -6.30 -3.74 12.05
C TYR A 197 -5.47 -3.74 13.34
N LYS A 198 -5.90 -4.48 14.36
CA LYS A 198 -5.21 -4.54 15.66
C LYS A 198 -3.78 -5.03 15.53
N ARG A 199 -3.57 -6.12 14.78
CA ARG A 199 -2.23 -6.64 14.49
C ARG A 199 -1.36 -5.63 13.73
N GLY A 200 -1.93 -4.95 12.73
CA GLY A 200 -1.24 -3.88 12.02
C GLY A 200 -0.90 -2.69 12.92
N LYS A 201 -1.82 -2.33 13.83
CA LYS A 201 -1.66 -1.26 14.79
C LYS A 201 -0.50 -1.52 15.74
N GLU A 202 -0.51 -2.68 16.38
CA GLU A 202 0.58 -3.13 17.27
C GLU A 202 1.95 -3.02 16.58
N LYS A 203 2.03 -3.45 15.31
CA LYS A 203 3.27 -3.39 14.51
C LYS A 203 3.76 -1.96 14.27
N TYR A 204 2.88 -0.99 13.98
CA TYR A 204 3.34 0.38 13.74
C TYR A 204 3.52 1.17 15.03
N GLU A 205 2.76 0.90 16.11
CA GLU A 205 2.87 1.64 17.36
C GLU A 205 4.26 1.46 17.99
N GLU A 206 4.81 0.25 17.95
CA GLU A 206 6.21 0.00 18.35
C GLU A 206 7.18 0.83 17.50
N LEU A 207 7.03 0.81 16.17
CA LEU A 207 7.95 1.50 15.27
C LEU A 207 7.80 3.02 15.34
N ALA A 208 6.60 3.54 15.51
CA ALA A 208 6.32 4.96 15.70
C ALA A 208 6.94 5.47 17.00
N PHE A 209 6.88 4.69 18.07
CA PHE A 209 7.53 5.06 19.33
C PHE A 209 9.05 5.09 19.18
N ARG A 210 9.63 4.08 18.53
CA ARG A 210 11.08 4.04 18.25
C ARG A 210 11.51 5.18 17.31
N TRP A 211 10.69 5.52 16.32
CA TRP A 211 10.94 6.67 15.45
C TRP A 211 10.99 7.95 16.26
N TRP A 212 9.98 8.16 17.11
CA TRP A 212 9.91 9.32 17.99
C TRP A 212 11.14 9.43 18.90
N MET A 213 11.61 8.31 19.48
CA MET A 213 12.78 8.31 20.36
C MET A 213 14.13 8.54 19.65
N LEU A 214 14.28 8.06 18.42
CA LEU A 214 15.58 7.97 17.76
C LEU A 214 15.80 9.05 16.70
N ILE A 215 14.72 9.60 16.13
CA ILE A 215 14.77 10.44 14.92
C ILE A 215 14.05 11.77 15.11
N SER A 216 12.98 11.82 15.93
CA SER A 216 12.13 13.02 16.08
C SER A 216 12.64 14.00 17.13
#